data_AF-A0A0D6B7N8-F1
#
_entry.id   AF-A0A0D6B7N8-F1
#
_cell.length_a   1.000
_cell.length_b   1.000
_cell.length_c   1.000
_cell.angle_alpha   90.00
_cell.angle_beta   90.00
_cell.angle_gamma   90.00
#
_symmetry.space_group_name_H-M   'P 1'
#
loop_
_entity.id
_entity.type
_entity.pdbx_description
1 polymer ?
#
loop_
_entity_poly.entity_id
_entity_poly.type
_entity_poly.pdbx_seq_one_letter_code
_entity_poly.pdbx_strand_id
1 'polypeptide(L)'
;MLETWWVWLAGAAVLAILEILAPVQVFFGVAVGAAAVGIALWLGLAVAWPWLLVIWGLVAGLSWLVLRWALGVRKGQVRIWDDDINEG
;
A
#
# COMPACT_ATOMS: atom_id res chain seq x y z
N MET A 1 4.66 -23.62 5.31
CA MET A 1 5.50 -22.42 5.03
C MET A 1 4.67 -21.15 4.99
N LEU A 2 3.61 -21.06 4.17
CA LEU A 2 2.78 -19.85 4.11
C LEU A 2 1.92 -19.60 5.37
N GLU A 3 1.66 -20.60 6.19
CA GLU A 3 0.94 -20.42 7.48
C GLU A 3 1.87 -19.86 8.58
N THR A 4 3.15 -19.65 8.29
CA THR A 4 4.13 -19.17 9.26
C THR A 4 4.10 -17.64 9.33
N TRP A 5 3.63 -17.07 10.45
CA TRP A 5 3.41 -15.63 10.63
C TRP A 5 4.64 -14.75 10.35
N TRP A 6 5.84 -15.18 10.77
CA TRP A 6 7.05 -14.36 10.63
C TRP A 6 7.47 -14.19 9.17
N VAL A 7 7.15 -15.15 8.29
CA VAL A 7 7.48 -15.07 6.85
C VAL A 7 6.74 -13.89 6.23
N TRP A 8 5.49 -13.68 6.62
CA TRP A 8 4.67 -12.56 6.16
C TRP A 8 5.18 -11.23 6.67
N LEU A 9 5.56 -11.14 7.95
CA LEU A 9 6.10 -9.89 8.51
C LEU A 9 7.48 -9.55 7.93
N ALA A 10 8.35 -10.55 7.73
CA ALA A 10 9.64 -10.36 7.06
C ALA A 10 9.45 -9.89 5.61
N GLY A 11 8.52 -10.52 4.87
CA GLY A 11 8.13 -10.10 3.53
C GLY A 11 7.59 -8.67 3.50
N ALA A 12 6.72 -8.31 4.45
CA ALA A 12 6.20 -6.95 4.60
C ALA A 12 7.32 -5.92 4.83
N ALA A 13 8.30 -6.24 5.69
CA ALA A 13 9.45 -5.38 5.94
C ALA A 13 10.30 -5.18 4.68
N VAL A 14 10.60 -6.25 3.94
CA VAL A 14 11.34 -6.16 2.66
C VAL A 14 10.59 -5.31 1.65
N LEU A 15 9.28 -5.51 1.49
CA LEU A 15 8.45 -4.73 0.58
C LEU A 15 8.40 -3.25 0.97
N ALA A 16 8.31 -2.93 2.25
CA ALA A 16 8.35 -1.56 2.74
C ALA A 16 9.71 -0.88 2.47
N ILE A 17 10.81 -1.62 2.63
CA ILE A 17 12.14 -1.12 2.27
C ILE A 17 12.24 -0.85 0.77
N LEU A 18 11.73 -1.77 -0.07
CA LEU A 18 11.72 -1.59 -1.52
C LEU A 18 10.95 -0.35 -1.95
N GLU A 19 9.82 -0.04 -1.31
CA GLU A 19 9.05 1.18 -1.57
C GLU A 19 9.86 2.46 -1.28
N ILE A 20 10.67 2.47 -0.22
CA ILE A 20 11.53 3.64 0.10
C ILE A 20 12.60 3.83 -0.98
N LEU A 21 13.16 2.75 -1.52
CA LEU A 21 14.19 2.79 -2.57
C LEU A 21 13.60 3.15 -3.94
N ALA A 22 12.39 2.66 -4.24
CA ALA A 22 11.67 2.89 -5.48
C ALA A 22 10.21 3.26 -5.15
N PRO A 23 9.89 4.57 -5.06
CA PRO A 23 8.56 5.02 -4.65
C PRO A 23 7.56 4.82 -5.80
N VAL A 24 6.99 3.62 -5.88
CA VAL A 24 6.05 3.17 -6.92
C VAL A 24 4.61 3.12 -6.40
N GLN A 25 4.40 3.33 -5.09
CA GLN A 25 3.14 3.27 -4.32
C GLN A 25 2.49 1.87 -4.28
N VAL A 26 2.90 0.95 -5.16
CA VAL A 26 2.40 -0.42 -5.24
C VAL A 26 2.99 -1.30 -4.14
N PHE A 27 4.28 -1.19 -3.83
CA PHE A 27 4.90 -2.06 -2.82
C PHE A 27 4.35 -1.79 -1.43
N PHE A 28 3.98 -0.54 -1.13
CA PHE A 28 3.33 -0.20 0.13
C PHE A 28 2.01 -0.98 0.35
N GLY A 29 1.12 -0.99 -0.64
CA GLY A 29 -0.17 -1.71 -0.50
C GLY A 29 0.05 -3.20 -0.27
N VAL A 30 0.98 -3.80 -1.01
CA VAL A 30 1.33 -5.21 -0.86
C VAL A 30 2.00 -5.50 0.50
N ALA A 31 2.84 -4.58 1.00
CA ALA A 31 3.45 -4.66 2.33
C ALA A 31 2.41 -4.61 3.44
N VAL A 32 1.43 -3.70 3.35
CA VAL A 32 0.33 -3.59 4.33
C VAL A 32 -0.49 -4.87 4.35
N GLY A 33 -0.82 -5.42 3.19
CA GLY A 33 -1.50 -6.72 3.11
C GLY A 33 -0.69 -7.82 3.80
N ALA A 34 0.61 -7.89 3.53
CA ALA A 34 1.46 -8.93 4.12
C ALA A 34 1.57 -8.78 5.65
N ALA A 35 1.68 -7.54 6.13
CA ALA A 35 1.66 -7.23 7.55
C ALA A 35 0.33 -7.67 8.20
N ALA A 36 -0.82 -7.41 7.56
CA ALA A 36 -2.12 -7.82 8.07
C ALA A 36 -2.24 -9.34 8.21
N VAL A 37 -1.78 -10.11 7.21
CA VAL A 37 -1.77 -11.58 7.29
C VAL A 37 -0.82 -12.07 8.37
N GLY A 38 0.40 -11.51 8.46
CA GLY A 38 1.37 -11.88 9.49
C GLY A 38 0.86 -11.61 10.91
N ILE A 39 0.23 -10.45 11.13
CA ILE A 39 -0.40 -10.11 12.42
C ILE A 39 -1.56 -11.06 12.70
N ALA A 40 -2.43 -11.33 11.73
CA ALA A 40 -3.56 -12.23 11.95
C ALA A 40 -3.12 -13.65 12.32
N LEU A 41 -2.11 -14.20 11.62
CA LEU A 41 -1.51 -15.49 11.96
C LEU A 41 -0.86 -15.47 13.35
N TRP A 42 -0.17 -14.38 13.71
CA TRP A 42 0.43 -14.22 15.05
C TRP A 42 -0.64 -14.18 16.15
N LEU A 43 -1.81 -13.60 15.87
CA LEU A 43 -2.97 -13.60 16.77
C LEU A 43 -3.75 -14.93 16.78
N GLY A 44 -3.29 -15.95 16.06
CA GLY A 44 -3.87 -17.30 16.09
C GLY A 44 -4.93 -17.57 15.01
N LEU A 45 -5.00 -16.75 13.96
CA LEU A 45 -5.84 -17.08 12.79
C LEU A 45 -5.38 -18.41 12.18
N ALA A 46 -6.26 -19.41 12.18
CA ALA A 46 -6.00 -20.71 11.58
C ALA A 46 -6.90 -20.93 10.37
N VAL A 47 -6.40 -20.61 9.18
CA VAL A 47 -7.09 -20.84 7.90
C VAL A 47 -6.11 -21.45 6.90
N ALA A 48 -6.64 -22.20 5.93
CA ALA A 48 -5.82 -22.78 4.87
C ALA A 48 -5.14 -21.67 4.03
N TRP A 49 -3.94 -21.95 3.53
CA TRP A 49 -3.14 -20.99 2.77
C TRP A 49 -3.86 -20.27 1.61
N PRO A 50 -4.85 -20.85 0.88
CA PRO A 50 -5.55 -20.10 -0.17
C PRO A 50 -6.34 -18.91 0.40
N TRP A 51 -6.91 -19.05 1.61
CA TRP A 51 -7.62 -17.96 2.28
C TRP A 51 -6.67 -16.84 2.71
N LEU A 52 -5.45 -17.16 3.10
CA LEU A 52 -4.43 -16.15 3.41
C LEU A 52 -4.13 -15.28 2.18
N LEU A 53 -4.07 -15.87 0.98
CA LEU A 53 -3.86 -15.12 -0.26
C LEU A 53 -5.07 -14.23 -0.62
N VAL A 54 -6.29 -14.69 -0.35
CA VAL A 54 -7.51 -13.88 -0.53
C VAL A 54 -7.47 -12.67 0.40
N ILE A 55 -7.21 -12.88 1.69
CA ILE A 55 -7.10 -11.79 2.69
C ILE A 55 -5.99 -10.82 2.27
N TRP A 56 -4.81 -11.34 1.91
CA TRP A 56 -3.69 -10.54 1.44
C TRP A 56 -4.05 -9.66 0.26
N GLY A 57 -4.63 -10.25 -0.79
CA GLY A 57 -5.02 -9.53 -2.01
C GLY A 57 -6.08 -8.47 -1.76
N LEU A 58 -7.08 -8.78 -0.91
CA LEU A 58 -8.13 -7.82 -0.53
C LEU A 58 -7.56 -6.63 0.23
N VAL A 59 -6.73 -6.86 1.25
CA VAL A 59 -6.12 -5.79 2.04
C VAL A 59 -5.16 -4.97 1.19
N ALA A 60 -4.35 -5.62 0.33
CA ALA A 60 -3.44 -4.92 -0.56
C ALA A 60 -4.17 -4.04 -1.57
N GLY A 61 -5.21 -4.58 -2.21
CA GLY A 61 -6.06 -3.83 -3.15
C GLY A 61 -6.77 -2.65 -2.48
N LEU A 62 -7.31 -2.86 -1.28
CA LEU A 62 -7.95 -1.78 -0.51
C LEU A 62 -6.95 -0.70 -0.11
N SER A 63 -5.76 -1.09 0.34
CA SER A 63 -4.69 -0.16 0.71
C SER A 63 -4.25 0.69 -0.50
N TRP A 64 -4.11 0.07 -1.67
CA TRP A 64 -3.82 0.79 -2.91
C TRP A 64 -4.94 1.78 -3.29
N LEU A 65 -6.22 1.38 -3.18
CA LEU A 65 -7.34 2.28 -3.42
C LEU A 65 -7.33 3.49 -2.49
N VAL A 66 -7.07 3.27 -1.19
CA VAL A 66 -6.98 4.34 -0.19
C VAL A 66 -5.84 5.30 -0.52
N LEU A 67 -4.65 4.78 -0.87
CA LEU A 67 -3.52 5.60 -1.29
C LEU A 67 -3.85 6.44 -2.53
N ARG A 68 -4.46 5.82 -3.54
CA ARG A 68 -4.81 6.50 -4.79
C ARG A 68 -5.88 7.57 -4.58
N TRP A 69 -6.78 7.37 -3.63
CA TRP A 69 -7.76 8.38 -3.24
C TRP A 69 -7.13 9.54 -2.45
N ALA A 70 -6.28 9.24 -1.47
CA ALA A 70 -5.68 10.25 -0.59
C ALA A 70 -4.60 11.10 -1.28
N LEU A 71 -3.77 10.47 -2.12
CA LEU A 71 -2.61 11.07 -2.79
C LEU A 71 -2.83 11.33 -4.28
N GLY A 72 -4.02 10.99 -4.81
CA GLY A 72 -4.37 11.23 -6.20
C GLY A 72 -4.33 12.72 -6.56
N VAL A 73 -3.89 13.03 -7.79
CA VAL A 73 -3.76 14.39 -8.32
C VAL A 73 -5.12 15.10 -8.22
N ARG A 74 -5.22 16.11 -7.33
CA ARG A 74 -6.40 16.96 -7.24
C ARG A 74 -6.44 17.85 -8.49
N LYS A 75 -7.44 17.67 -9.35
CA LYS A 75 -7.72 18.61 -10.44
C LYS A 75 -8.04 19.97 -9.83
N GLY A 76 -7.16 20.96 -10.02
CA GLY A 76 -7.32 22.31 -9.47
C GLY A 76 -6.03 23.04 -9.12
N GLN A 77 -4.86 22.38 -9.21
CA GLN A 77 -3.57 23.01 -8.89
C GLN A 77 -2.96 23.87 -10.02
N VAL A 78 -3.68 24.09 -11.13
CA VAL A 78 -3.29 25.10 -12.11
C VAL A 78 -3.92 26.41 -11.66
N ARG A 79 -3.17 27.19 -10.87
CA ARG A 79 -3.49 28.60 -10.67
C ARG A 79 -3.15 29.28 -12.00
N ILE A 80 -4.14 29.49 -12.85
CA ILE A 80 -3.99 30.35 -14.02
C ILE A 80 -3.77 31.76 -13.45
N TRP A 81 -2.53 32.22 -13.51
CA TRP A 81 -2.19 33.62 -13.25
C TRP A 81 -2.50 34.37 -14.54
N ASP A 82 -3.56 35.18 -14.54
CA ASP A 82 -3.91 36.14 -15.61
C ASP A 82 -3.27 37.53 -15.37
N ASP A 83 -2.38 37.65 -14.38
CA ASP A 83 -1.70 38.92 -14.08
C ASP A 83 -0.65 39.17 -15.18
N ASP A 84 -1.06 39.96 -16.16
CA ASP A 84 -0.24 40.40 -17.28
C ASP A 84 0.79 41.41 -16.77
N ILE A 85 2.07 41.07 -16.90
CA ILE A 85 3.24 41.87 -16.52
C ILE A 85 3.43 43.14 -17.37
N ASN A 86 2.40 43.55 -18.12
CA ASN A 86 2.47 44.55 -19.17
C ASN A 86 1.52 45.74 -18.94
N GLU A 87 0.87 45.84 -17.78
CA GLU A 87 0.28 47.09 -17.32
C GLU A 87 1.39 47.96 -16.71
N GLY A 88 1.87 48.90 -17.53
CA GLY A 88 3.06 49.74 -17.27
C GLY A 88 2.90 50.84 -16.23
#